data_AF-A0A7Z9NRU4-F1
#
_entry.id   AF-A0A7Z9NRU4-F1
#
_cell.length_a   1.000
_cell.length_b   1.000
_cell.length_c   1.000
_cell.angle_alpha   90.00
_cell.angle_beta   90.00
_cell.angle_gamma   90.00
#
_symmetry.space_group_name_H-M   'P 1'
#
loop_
_entity.id
_entity.type
_entity.pdbx_description
1 polymer ?
#
loop_
_entity_poly.entity_id
_entity_poly.type
_entity_poly.pdbx_seq_one_letter_code
_entity_poly.pdbx_strand_id
1 'polypeptide(L)'
;MQLVGIGFAKSPWNSLVTQLQKQVSHQLNSKLFDDSGLYSESETATKEFQDVPEEIVKLKPDWILFSPGAFEAPEVCLKILEELQKMSEKNVRYVMVVDDLYPDISALLELQPVIELVNKMQFKLSAPELLLTHHIRSFPRIRLDLEFETMDYSNYSGTLVRQSASDVPLNTLVPLKNIRKFETKNGDIAPEIWLQNFLQTQDKVVHPEQVVGILREKNGCYLFPGIPFNSIQNLKFGNTKIEHLIRQGECTLKNPPFKRFIANMKQEHKTWLKEKESSKIKMPPIHCLAKYQIVNALLKKLFREIGQTNVKLISAMNSAEELLKDSVRWLKLDDFPENNFNAGNIDWNNDLSQILAQLVNFVDLNDLQIDNNSAALPIPQVEFEILRKNLLSEEAELESTIRQSESANMLYAQEQDVLQKIASFSKLLLEALATSRSWEDTVESAQEITLPKMLLLCEDENLAADLNLKLTEVQRKLWINPYKFQQVEDLTQLNTIMIRSYLKPEALIITTAARIHLDNLCRQALEQSEKAETVFNEQNEKIKHAKTDLDLIQKNKQSLALRWLQVSLKQLIYRDRHLFQTIPDKAA
;
A
#
# COMPACT_ATOMS: atom_id res chain seq x y z
N MET A 1 16.11 2.74 17.16
CA MET A 1 15.59 2.65 18.53
C MET A 1 15.82 1.22 18.99
N GLN A 2 16.44 1.02 20.14
CA GLN A 2 16.78 -0.28 20.70
C GLN A 2 15.64 -0.77 21.61
N LEU A 3 15.03 -1.89 21.23
CA LEU A 3 14.01 -2.59 22.01
C LEU A 3 14.64 -3.84 22.62
N VAL A 4 14.42 -4.06 23.90
CA VAL A 4 14.80 -5.30 24.58
C VAL A 4 13.55 -5.99 25.11
N GLY A 5 13.37 -7.25 24.76
CA GLY A 5 12.29 -8.11 25.24
C GLY A 5 12.77 -8.99 26.38
N ILE A 6 11.97 -9.14 27.43
CA ILE A 6 12.23 -10.05 28.56
C ILE A 6 11.01 -10.94 28.76
N GLY A 7 11.22 -12.26 28.89
CA GLY A 7 10.14 -13.19 29.24
C GLY A 7 9.17 -13.49 28.08
N PHE A 8 9.63 -13.38 26.83
CA PHE A 8 8.83 -13.78 25.66
C PHE A 8 9.44 -15.02 25.01
N ALA A 9 8.58 -15.93 24.55
CA ALA A 9 9.02 -16.89 23.56
C ALA A 9 9.37 -16.19 22.24
N LYS A 10 10.32 -16.76 21.49
CA LYS A 10 10.86 -16.16 20.26
C LYS A 10 9.80 -15.81 19.21
N SER A 11 8.81 -16.67 19.01
CA SER A 11 7.73 -16.45 18.03
C SER A 11 6.79 -15.29 18.44
N PRO A 12 6.21 -15.29 19.66
CA PRO A 12 5.48 -14.14 20.22
C PRO A 12 6.25 -12.80 20.14
N TRP A 13 7.54 -12.80 20.51
CA TRP A 13 8.39 -11.62 20.42
C TRP A 13 8.55 -11.11 18.99
N ASN A 14 8.87 -11.99 18.04
CA ASN A 14 9.06 -11.62 16.64
C ASN A 14 7.76 -11.06 16.03
N SER A 15 6.61 -11.63 16.40
CA SER A 15 5.30 -11.13 15.98
C SER A 15 5.07 -9.70 16.48
N LEU A 16 5.32 -9.46 17.77
CA LEU A 16 5.19 -8.14 18.40
C LEU A 16 6.12 -7.10 17.73
N VAL A 17 7.40 -7.42 17.56
CA VAL A 17 8.37 -6.53 16.89
C VAL A 17 7.94 -6.23 15.46
N THR A 18 7.45 -7.25 14.73
CA THR A 18 6.94 -7.07 13.36
C THR A 18 5.75 -6.11 13.32
N GLN A 19 4.82 -6.23 14.27
CA GLN A 19 3.69 -5.33 14.38
C GLN A 19 4.11 -3.90 14.74
N LEU A 20 5.06 -3.73 15.66
CA LEU A 20 5.61 -2.43 16.00
C LEU A 20 6.32 -1.79 14.80
N GLN A 21 7.13 -2.56 14.07
CA GLN A 21 7.89 -2.09 12.90
C GLN A 21 6.98 -1.59 11.78
N LYS A 22 5.78 -2.16 11.61
CA LYS A 22 4.77 -1.65 10.66
C LYS A 22 4.25 -0.25 11.01
N GLN A 23 4.35 0.17 12.27
CA GLN A 23 3.75 1.42 12.76
C GLN A 23 4.74 2.57 12.88
N VAL A 24 6.05 2.29 12.83
CA VAL A 24 7.13 3.29 12.92
C VAL A 24 7.95 3.32 11.64
N SER A 25 8.35 4.53 11.22
CA SER A 25 9.09 4.74 9.97
C SER A 25 10.60 4.49 10.06
N HIS A 26 11.11 4.25 11.27
CA HIS A 26 12.52 3.98 11.54
C HIS A 26 12.71 2.51 11.92
N GLN A 27 13.91 1.99 11.68
CA GLN A 27 14.25 0.61 12.06
C GLN A 27 14.29 0.47 13.59
N LEU A 28 13.60 -0.56 14.07
CA LEU A 28 13.65 -1.04 15.44
C LEU A 28 14.75 -2.09 15.52
N ASN A 29 15.76 -1.83 16.34
CA ASN A 29 16.77 -2.83 16.68
C ASN A 29 16.22 -3.59 17.88
N SER A 30 15.72 -4.80 17.66
CA SER A 30 15.17 -5.64 18.72
C SER A 30 16.17 -6.68 19.16
N LYS A 31 16.34 -6.88 20.47
CA LYS A 31 16.98 -8.06 21.05
C LYS A 31 16.02 -8.71 22.02
N LEU A 32 15.83 -10.02 21.88
CA LEU A 32 15.18 -10.81 22.92
C LEU A 32 16.26 -11.23 23.89
N PHE A 33 16.08 -10.92 25.16
CA PHE A 33 16.89 -11.51 26.21
C PHE A 33 16.29 -12.87 26.55
N ASP A 34 16.94 -13.91 26.03
CA ASP A 34 16.55 -15.31 26.16
C ASP A 34 17.68 -15.95 26.98
N ASP A 35 17.50 -16.10 28.29
CA ASP A 35 18.38 -16.99 29.06
C ASP A 35 17.91 -18.40 28.73
N SER A 36 18.48 -18.94 27.65
CA SER A 36 18.19 -20.28 27.16
C SER A 36 18.57 -21.32 28.23
N GLY A 37 17.64 -21.58 29.13
CA GLY A 37 17.75 -22.55 30.22
C GLY A 37 16.46 -22.83 31.01
N LEU A 38 15.37 -22.07 30.82
CA LEU A 38 14.15 -22.20 31.65
C LEU A 38 12.98 -22.98 31.03
N TYR A 39 13.16 -23.57 29.85
CA TYR A 39 12.20 -24.53 29.29
C TYR A 39 12.82 -25.93 29.20
N SER A 40 13.35 -26.44 30.31
CA SER A 40 13.44 -27.89 30.51
C SER A 40 12.30 -28.30 31.44
N GLU A 41 11.52 -29.29 31.01
CA GLU A 41 10.62 -30.08 31.85
C GLU A 41 11.45 -30.77 32.95
N SER A 42 11.79 -30.03 34.00
CA SER A 42 12.38 -30.59 35.20
C SER A 42 12.20 -29.59 36.34
N GLU A 43 11.45 -30.02 37.36
CA GLU A 43 11.45 -29.39 38.67
C GLU A 43 12.88 -29.07 39.11
N THR A 44 13.08 -27.90 39.71
CA THR A 44 14.33 -27.36 40.28
C THR A 44 15.30 -26.69 39.29
N ALA A 45 15.11 -25.39 39.06
CA ALA A 45 16.18 -24.48 38.66
C ALA A 45 16.07 -23.16 39.44
N THR A 46 16.37 -23.24 40.73
CA THR A 46 16.76 -22.09 41.55
C THR A 46 18.12 -21.56 41.07
N LYS A 47 18.13 -20.52 40.25
CA LYS A 47 19.32 -19.67 40.07
C LYS A 47 18.90 -18.21 40.06
N GLU A 48 19.44 -17.47 41.04
CA GLU A 48 19.27 -16.03 41.18
C GLU A 48 19.71 -15.30 39.91
N PHE A 49 18.89 -14.34 39.47
CA PHE A 49 19.08 -13.45 38.31
C PHE A 49 20.24 -12.43 38.51
N GLN A 50 21.40 -12.85 39.06
CA GLN A 50 22.44 -11.92 39.53
C GLN A 50 23.10 -11.07 38.43
N ASP A 51 23.19 -11.55 37.17
CA ASP A 51 23.90 -10.85 36.09
C ASP A 51 23.00 -10.26 34.99
N VAL A 52 21.68 -10.49 35.06
CA VAL A 52 20.71 -10.11 34.00
C VAL A 52 20.61 -8.59 33.78
N PRO A 53 20.55 -7.75 34.83
CA PRO A 53 20.52 -6.30 34.65
C PRO A 53 21.77 -5.75 33.95
N GLU A 54 22.94 -6.29 34.25
CA GLU A 54 24.20 -5.86 33.64
C GLU A 54 24.24 -6.13 32.12
N GLU A 55 23.84 -7.32 31.71
CA GLU A 55 23.82 -7.70 30.30
C GLU A 55 22.81 -6.88 29.51
N ILE A 56 21.63 -6.64 30.07
CA ILE A 56 20.60 -5.81 29.44
C ILE A 56 21.06 -4.35 29.34
N VAL A 57 21.71 -3.79 30.37
CA VAL A 57 22.24 -2.42 30.34
C VAL A 57 23.30 -2.26 29.26
N LYS A 58 24.16 -3.28 29.02
CA LYS A 58 25.14 -3.27 27.90
C LYS A 58 24.46 -3.12 26.53
N LEU A 59 23.20 -3.54 26.39
CA LEU A 59 22.43 -3.37 25.15
C LEU A 59 21.96 -1.93 24.92
N LYS A 60 22.05 -1.05 25.94
CA LYS A 60 21.58 0.34 25.91
C LYS A 60 20.12 0.47 25.42
N PRO A 61 19.15 -0.17 26.11
CA PRO A 61 17.76 -0.17 25.69
C PRO A 61 17.15 1.24 25.74
N ASP A 62 16.38 1.59 24.70
CA ASP A 62 15.46 2.73 24.75
C ASP A 62 14.15 2.32 25.46
N TRP A 63 13.68 1.13 25.13
CA TRP A 63 12.47 0.54 25.69
C TRP A 63 12.71 -0.91 26.10
N ILE A 64 12.23 -1.28 27.27
CA ILE A 64 12.18 -2.66 27.74
C ILE A 64 10.72 -3.10 27.73
N LEU A 65 10.45 -4.11 26.92
CA LEU A 65 9.17 -4.80 26.88
C LEU A 65 9.32 -6.07 27.71
N PHE A 66 8.35 -6.38 28.56
CA PHE A 66 8.39 -7.59 29.36
C PHE A 66 7.01 -8.24 29.48
N SER A 67 7.00 -9.56 29.57
CA SER A 67 5.81 -10.33 29.96
C SER A 67 5.91 -10.65 31.45
N PRO A 68 4.93 -10.25 32.27
CA PRO A 68 4.98 -10.49 33.72
C PRO A 68 4.82 -11.97 34.08
N GLY A 69 4.13 -12.77 33.25
CA GLY A 69 3.94 -14.21 33.48
C GLY A 69 5.20 -15.07 33.34
N ALA A 70 6.32 -14.48 32.89
CA ALA A 70 7.59 -15.18 32.73
C ALA A 70 8.46 -15.17 34.00
N PHE A 71 8.04 -14.45 35.05
CA PHE A 71 8.78 -14.36 36.30
C PHE A 71 8.12 -15.28 37.35
N GLU A 72 8.95 -15.96 38.15
CA GLU A 72 8.49 -16.87 39.20
C GLU A 72 7.64 -16.16 40.26
N ALA A 73 7.98 -14.90 40.56
CA ALA A 73 7.24 -14.05 41.48
C ALA A 73 7.23 -12.59 41.01
N PRO A 74 6.15 -11.82 41.29
CA PRO A 74 6.04 -10.43 40.87
C PRO A 74 7.11 -9.53 41.50
N GLU A 75 7.60 -9.85 42.70
CA GLU A 75 8.69 -9.12 43.37
C GLU A 75 10.02 -9.28 42.64
N VAL A 76 10.27 -10.44 42.03
CA VAL A 76 11.50 -10.69 41.25
C VAL A 76 11.49 -9.82 39.99
N CYS A 77 10.35 -9.75 39.30
CA CYS A 77 10.15 -8.85 38.17
C CYS A 77 10.48 -7.40 38.56
N LEU A 78 9.87 -6.88 39.64
CA LEU A 78 10.10 -5.50 40.06
C LEU A 78 11.55 -5.23 40.47
N LYS A 79 12.22 -6.15 41.18
CA LYS A 79 13.63 -6.00 41.54
C LYS A 79 14.51 -5.85 40.30
N ILE A 80 14.30 -6.67 39.28
CA ILE A 80 15.04 -6.58 38.02
C ILE A 80 14.78 -5.23 37.34
N LEU A 81 13.52 -4.78 37.26
CA LEU A 81 13.20 -3.47 36.67
C LEU A 81 13.81 -2.31 37.48
N GLU A 82 13.84 -2.40 38.81
CA GLU A 82 14.48 -1.40 39.67
C GLU A 82 16.01 -1.36 39.49
N GLU A 83 16.66 -2.52 39.41
CA GLU A 83 18.10 -2.62 39.19
C GLU A 83 18.49 -2.08 37.81
N LEU A 84 17.73 -2.43 36.76
CA LEU A 84 17.88 -1.86 35.42
C LEU A 84 17.77 -0.34 35.42
N GLN A 85 16.85 0.21 36.21
CA GLN A 85 16.66 1.66 36.32
C GLN A 85 17.83 2.34 37.05
N LYS A 86 18.42 1.68 38.06
CA LYS A 86 19.57 2.18 38.81
C LYS A 86 20.88 2.10 38.03
N MET A 87 21.07 1.03 37.26
CA MET A 87 22.30 0.75 36.55
C MET A 87 22.39 1.44 35.18
N SER A 88 21.26 1.76 34.57
CA SER A 88 21.25 2.45 33.29
C SER A 88 21.54 3.96 33.44
N GLU A 89 22.57 4.44 32.72
CA GLU A 89 22.85 5.87 32.57
C GLU A 89 21.72 6.62 31.83
N LYS A 90 20.89 5.90 31.07
CA LYS A 90 19.73 6.43 30.35
C LYS A 90 18.44 6.12 31.10
N ASN A 91 17.47 7.03 31.08
CA ASN A 91 16.10 6.75 31.51
C ASN A 91 15.47 5.67 30.62
N VAL A 92 15.46 4.43 31.10
CA VAL A 92 14.82 3.29 30.42
C VAL A 92 13.32 3.35 30.64
N ARG A 93 12.54 3.06 29.60
CA ARG A 93 11.07 3.03 29.67
C ARG A 93 10.57 1.60 29.62
N TYR A 94 9.69 1.27 30.57
CA TYR A 94 9.13 -0.08 30.69
C TYR A 94 7.75 -0.16 30.04
N VAL A 95 7.53 -1.23 29.28
CA VAL A 95 6.24 -1.58 28.68
C VAL A 95 5.88 -2.98 29.11
N MET A 96 4.76 -3.09 29.80
CA MET A 96 4.20 -4.38 30.17
C MET A 96 3.32 -4.89 29.02
N VAL A 97 3.62 -6.10 28.56
CA VAL A 97 2.86 -6.78 27.51
C VAL A 97 2.13 -7.94 28.16
N VAL A 98 0.81 -7.95 28.01
CA VAL A 98 -0.04 -9.01 28.58
C VAL A 98 -0.71 -9.80 27.46
N ASP A 99 -0.76 -11.12 27.63
CA ASP A 99 -1.49 -12.03 26.75
C ASP A 99 -2.92 -12.20 27.28
N ASP A 100 -3.06 -12.52 28.57
CA ASP A 100 -4.36 -12.57 29.27
C ASP A 100 -4.37 -11.61 30.46
N LEU A 101 -5.39 -10.77 30.52
CA LEU A 101 -5.46 -9.66 31.48
C LEU A 101 -5.39 -10.14 32.92
N TYR A 102 -6.14 -11.19 33.26
CA TYR A 102 -6.30 -11.58 34.66
C TYR A 102 -5.09 -12.36 35.18
N PRO A 103 -4.61 -13.45 34.54
CA PRO A 103 -3.44 -14.18 35.03
C PRO A 103 -2.19 -13.32 35.11
N ASP A 104 -1.92 -12.50 34.08
CA ASP A 104 -0.68 -11.74 33.96
C ASP A 104 -0.60 -10.54 34.92
N ILE A 105 -1.76 -9.96 35.27
CA ILE A 105 -1.81 -8.76 36.11
C ILE A 105 -2.12 -9.10 37.57
N SER A 106 -2.86 -10.19 37.85
CA SER A 106 -3.32 -10.49 39.22
C SER A 106 -2.16 -10.56 40.22
N ALA A 107 -1.09 -11.28 39.90
CA ALA A 107 0.09 -11.38 40.76
C ALA A 107 0.75 -10.00 41.02
N LEU A 108 0.81 -9.15 39.98
CA LEU A 108 1.34 -7.80 40.14
C LEU A 108 0.44 -6.89 40.98
N LEU A 109 -0.88 -7.10 40.99
CA LEU A 109 -1.79 -6.30 41.82
C LEU A 109 -1.63 -6.57 43.31
N GLU A 110 -1.12 -7.73 43.71
CA GLU A 110 -0.80 -8.02 45.12
C GLU A 110 0.22 -7.03 45.68
N LEU A 111 1.09 -6.48 44.82
CA LEU A 111 2.07 -5.44 45.15
C LEU A 111 1.49 -4.02 45.20
N GLN A 112 0.18 -3.90 44.99
CA GLN A 112 -0.59 -2.66 45.16
C GLN A 112 -0.08 -1.48 44.32
N PRO A 113 0.05 -1.63 42.98
CA PRO A 113 0.47 -0.55 42.12
C PRO A 113 -0.46 0.64 42.22
N VAL A 114 0.12 1.83 42.06
CA VAL A 114 -0.66 3.03 41.76
C VAL A 114 -0.92 3.07 40.26
N ILE A 115 -2.18 2.94 39.88
CA ILE A 115 -2.65 3.07 38.50
C ILE A 115 -2.98 4.52 38.22
N GLU A 116 -2.39 5.07 37.16
CA GLU A 116 -2.77 6.37 36.62
C GLU A 116 -3.65 6.19 35.40
N LEU A 117 -4.82 6.84 35.38
CA LEU A 117 -5.74 6.82 34.25
C LEU A 117 -5.45 7.96 33.26
N VAL A 118 -5.99 7.87 32.05
CA VAL A 118 -5.85 8.92 31.01
C VAL A 118 -6.37 10.29 31.48
N ASN A 119 -7.34 10.32 32.39
CA ASN A 119 -7.86 11.55 33.00
C ASN A 119 -7.03 12.02 34.23
N LYS A 120 -5.85 11.44 34.46
CA LYS A 120 -4.90 11.73 35.54
C LYS A 120 -5.34 11.32 36.95
N MET A 121 -6.47 10.64 37.10
CA MET A 121 -6.83 10.07 38.40
C MET A 121 -5.86 8.93 38.75
N GLN A 122 -5.48 8.85 40.01
CA GLN A 122 -4.52 7.87 40.52
C GLN A 122 -5.12 7.09 41.68
N PHE A 123 -5.04 5.76 41.62
CA PHE A 123 -5.61 4.87 42.63
C PHE A 123 -4.64 3.74 42.92
N LYS A 124 -4.54 3.31 44.17
CA LYS A 124 -3.95 2.00 44.48
C LYS A 124 -4.91 0.91 44.06
N LEU A 125 -4.40 -0.09 43.36
CA LEU A 125 -5.20 -1.24 42.95
C LEU A 125 -4.62 -2.53 43.51
N SER A 126 -5.44 -3.26 44.26
CA SER A 126 -5.06 -4.54 44.87
C SER A 126 -5.93 -5.72 44.40
N ALA A 127 -6.90 -5.46 43.52
CA ALA A 127 -7.99 -6.36 43.20
C ALA A 127 -8.16 -6.47 41.68
N PRO A 128 -7.98 -7.66 41.07
CA PRO A 128 -8.08 -7.82 39.62
C PRO A 128 -9.49 -7.60 39.08
N GLU A 129 -10.55 -7.88 39.85
CA GLU A 129 -11.94 -7.68 39.43
C GLU A 129 -12.33 -6.21 39.24
N LEU A 130 -11.53 -5.27 39.73
CA LEU A 130 -11.70 -3.85 39.44
C LEU A 130 -11.22 -3.49 38.01
N LEU A 131 -10.54 -4.37 37.29
CA LEU A 131 -10.14 -4.18 35.90
C LEU A 131 -11.17 -4.78 34.95
N LEU A 132 -11.61 -3.99 33.97
CA LEU A 132 -12.56 -4.44 32.95
C LEU A 132 -11.84 -4.87 31.68
N THR A 133 -12.23 -6.02 31.16
CA THR A 133 -11.78 -6.53 29.86
C THR A 133 -12.41 -5.81 28.68
N HIS A 134 -13.56 -5.17 28.88
CA HIS A 134 -14.34 -4.45 27.88
C HIS A 134 -14.70 -3.04 28.36
N HIS A 135 -15.09 -2.16 27.42
CA HIS A 135 -15.51 -0.81 27.75
C HIS A 135 -17.02 -0.74 28.02
N ILE A 136 -17.40 -0.21 29.18
CA ILE A 136 -18.80 0.08 29.52
C ILE A 136 -19.14 1.48 28.98
N ARG A 137 -19.99 1.54 27.94
CA ARG A 137 -20.31 2.79 27.20
C ARG A 137 -20.99 3.85 28.07
N SER A 138 -21.77 3.44 29.06
CA SER A 138 -22.45 4.36 29.98
C SER A 138 -22.78 3.64 31.28
N PHE A 139 -22.09 3.99 32.37
CA PHE A 139 -22.50 3.63 33.72
C PHE A 139 -22.99 4.90 34.42
N PRO A 140 -24.19 4.90 35.03
CA PRO A 140 -24.71 6.09 35.66
C PRO A 140 -23.89 6.46 36.90
N ARG A 141 -23.65 7.75 37.07
CA ARG A 141 -22.92 8.28 38.22
C ARG A 141 -23.85 8.36 39.43
N ILE A 142 -23.91 7.27 40.21
CA ILE A 142 -24.79 7.11 41.37
C ILE A 142 -24.00 7.45 42.64
N ARG A 143 -24.50 8.42 43.43
CA ARG A 143 -23.87 8.93 44.65
C ARG A 143 -24.36 8.16 45.89
N LEU A 144 -23.48 7.96 46.87
CA LEU A 144 -23.73 7.08 48.03
C LEU A 144 -23.69 7.77 49.40
N ASP A 145 -23.40 9.07 49.46
CA ASP A 145 -23.10 9.80 50.71
C ASP A 145 -24.21 9.74 51.77
N LEU A 146 -25.45 9.40 51.41
CA LEU A 146 -26.61 9.31 52.31
C LEU A 146 -27.17 7.89 52.48
N GLU A 147 -26.53 6.90 51.84
CA GLU A 147 -27.07 5.54 51.70
C GLU A 147 -26.56 4.56 52.77
N PHE A 148 -25.54 4.98 53.54
CA PHE A 148 -25.02 4.28 54.70
C PHE A 148 -24.43 5.29 55.70
N GLU A 149 -24.46 4.96 56.99
CA GLU A 149 -23.82 5.75 58.05
C GLU A 149 -22.33 5.43 58.13
N THR A 150 -22.00 4.13 58.21
CA THR A 150 -20.62 3.65 58.14
C THR A 150 -20.51 2.38 57.30
N MET A 151 -19.30 2.10 56.82
CA MET A 151 -18.96 0.90 56.06
C MET A 151 -17.74 0.25 56.70
N ASP A 152 -17.84 -1.05 57.00
CA ASP A 152 -16.74 -1.86 57.49
C ASP A 152 -16.08 -2.55 56.29
N TYR A 153 -14.83 -2.20 55.99
CA TYR A 153 -14.12 -2.80 54.86
C TYR A 153 -12.63 -3.00 55.14
N SER A 154 -12.03 -3.99 54.48
CA SER A 154 -10.58 -4.17 54.48
C SER A 154 -9.95 -3.13 53.54
N ASN A 155 -9.21 -2.18 54.12
CA ASN A 155 -8.47 -1.19 53.35
C ASN A 155 -7.31 -1.85 52.55
N TYR A 156 -6.55 -1.05 51.81
CA TYR A 156 -5.45 -1.56 51.00
C TYR A 156 -4.37 -2.27 51.85
N SER A 157 -4.15 -1.91 53.12
CA SER A 157 -3.19 -2.60 54.00
C SER A 157 -3.73 -3.91 54.60
N GLY A 158 -4.91 -4.36 54.17
CA GLY A 158 -5.59 -5.53 54.74
C GLY A 158 -6.17 -5.28 56.13
N THR A 159 -6.14 -4.03 56.60
CA THR A 159 -6.66 -3.64 57.90
C THR A 159 -8.16 -3.37 57.81
N LEU A 160 -8.93 -3.95 58.72
CA LEU A 160 -10.35 -3.66 58.83
C LEU A 160 -10.53 -2.23 59.36
N VAL A 161 -11.22 -1.40 58.59
CA VAL A 161 -11.55 -0.01 58.97
C VAL A 161 -13.06 0.20 58.91
N ARG A 162 -13.55 1.03 59.83
CA ARG A 162 -14.93 1.55 59.82
C ARG A 162 -14.89 3.02 59.46
N GLN A 163 -15.56 3.41 58.38
CA GLN A 163 -15.55 4.79 57.90
C GLN A 163 -16.92 5.20 57.36
N SER A 164 -17.30 6.46 57.57
CA SER A 164 -18.39 7.09 56.83
C SER A 164 -17.95 7.42 55.41
N ALA A 165 -18.89 7.74 54.50
CA ALA A 165 -18.56 8.11 53.13
C ALA A 165 -17.58 9.31 53.03
N SER A 166 -17.66 10.27 53.96
CA SER A 166 -16.75 11.42 53.99
C SER A 166 -15.34 11.08 54.47
N ASP A 167 -15.22 10.08 55.35
CA ASP A 167 -13.96 9.68 55.98
C ASP A 167 -13.11 8.77 55.09
N VAL A 168 -13.70 8.20 54.03
CA VAL A 168 -12.96 7.48 53.01
C VAL A 168 -11.96 8.46 52.35
N PRO A 169 -10.66 8.14 52.30
CA PRO A 169 -9.66 9.01 51.70
C PRO A 169 -9.94 9.29 50.22
N LEU A 170 -9.65 10.50 49.77
CA LEU A 170 -9.81 10.88 48.36
C LEU A 170 -9.01 9.96 47.44
N ASN A 171 -9.60 9.64 46.29
CA ASN A 171 -9.04 8.71 45.30
C ASN A 171 -8.80 7.31 45.86
N THR A 172 -9.75 6.80 46.65
CA THR A 172 -9.77 5.41 47.10
C THR A 172 -10.78 4.62 46.28
N LEU A 173 -10.36 3.45 45.80
CA LEU A 173 -11.24 2.43 45.23
C LEU A 173 -11.41 1.33 46.28
N VAL A 174 -12.65 1.10 46.70
CA VAL A 174 -13.00 0.03 47.63
C VAL A 174 -13.70 -1.08 46.84
N PRO A 175 -13.06 -2.25 46.65
CA PRO A 175 -13.72 -3.40 46.04
C PRO A 175 -14.93 -3.82 46.85
N LEU A 176 -16.05 -4.17 46.20
CA LEU A 176 -17.25 -4.63 46.90
C LEU A 176 -16.97 -5.85 47.78
N LYS A 177 -16.13 -6.77 47.28
CA LYS A 177 -15.71 -7.98 48.02
C LYS A 177 -14.93 -7.68 49.32
N ASN A 178 -14.34 -6.48 49.42
CA ASN A 178 -13.58 -6.09 50.61
C ASN A 178 -14.49 -5.51 51.70
N ILE A 179 -15.74 -5.20 51.37
CA ILE A 179 -16.72 -4.66 52.30
C ILE A 179 -17.35 -5.84 53.04
N ARG A 180 -17.39 -5.77 54.36
CA ARG A 180 -18.01 -6.80 55.21
C ARG A 180 -19.46 -6.49 55.54
N LYS A 181 -19.78 -5.22 55.75
CA LYS A 181 -21.14 -4.75 56.04
C LYS A 181 -21.28 -3.23 55.84
N PHE A 182 -22.51 -2.80 55.63
CA PHE A 182 -22.94 -1.43 55.73
C PHE A 182 -23.80 -1.24 56.98
N GLU A 183 -23.55 -0.19 57.74
CA GLU A 183 -24.41 0.26 58.83
C GLU A 183 -25.39 1.30 58.27
N THR A 184 -26.68 1.02 58.35
CA THR A 184 -27.75 1.92 57.89
C THR A 184 -28.66 2.31 59.06
N LYS A 185 -29.56 3.28 58.84
CA LYS A 185 -30.59 3.65 59.83
C LYS A 185 -31.46 2.48 60.31
N ASN A 186 -31.56 1.43 59.50
CA ASN A 186 -32.35 0.23 59.79
C ASN A 186 -31.50 -0.93 60.34
N GLY A 187 -30.22 -0.68 60.67
CA GLY A 187 -29.27 -1.66 61.18
C GLY A 187 -28.19 -2.08 60.16
N ASP A 188 -27.39 -3.06 60.57
CA ASP A 188 -26.33 -3.66 59.76
C ASP A 188 -26.92 -4.51 58.61
N ILE A 189 -26.37 -4.37 57.41
CA ILE A 189 -26.78 -5.12 56.23
C ILE A 189 -25.57 -5.63 55.44
N ALA A 190 -25.71 -6.83 54.87
CA ALA A 190 -24.68 -7.43 54.02
C ALA A 190 -24.54 -6.64 52.69
N PRO A 191 -23.32 -6.51 52.13
CA PRO A 191 -23.06 -5.69 50.94
C PRO A 191 -23.92 -6.06 49.72
N GLU A 192 -24.13 -7.35 49.47
CA GLU A 192 -24.88 -7.85 48.32
C GLU A 192 -26.37 -7.50 48.44
N ILE A 193 -26.92 -7.66 49.64
CA ILE A 193 -28.33 -7.36 49.94
C ILE A 193 -28.54 -5.84 49.90
N TRP A 194 -27.60 -5.06 50.46
CA TRP A 194 -27.63 -3.61 50.40
C TRP A 194 -27.61 -3.12 48.95
N LEU A 195 -26.71 -3.63 48.12
CA LEU A 195 -26.60 -3.21 46.72
C LEU A 195 -27.86 -3.56 45.93
N GLN A 196 -28.43 -4.76 46.11
CA GLN A 196 -29.67 -5.14 45.45
C GLN A 196 -30.84 -4.24 45.84
N ASN A 197 -31.02 -3.99 47.14
CA ASN A 197 -32.08 -3.12 47.64
C ASN A 197 -31.91 -1.68 47.16
N PHE A 198 -30.67 -1.17 47.19
CA PHE A 198 -30.35 0.18 46.75
C PHE A 198 -30.58 0.36 45.25
N LEU A 199 -30.18 -0.59 44.41
CA LEU A 199 -30.37 -0.48 42.96
C LEU A 199 -31.84 -0.54 42.55
N GLN A 200 -32.71 -1.20 43.33
CA GLN A 200 -34.17 -1.19 43.10
C GLN A 200 -34.81 0.18 43.34
N THR A 201 -34.19 1.06 44.13
CA THR A 201 -34.70 2.41 44.40
C THR A 201 -34.18 3.46 43.40
N GLN A 202 -33.30 3.08 42.49
CA GLN A 202 -32.73 4.00 41.49
C GLN A 202 -33.59 4.08 40.23
N ASP A 203 -33.78 5.30 39.71
CA ASP A 203 -34.49 5.55 38.44
C ASP A 203 -33.78 4.95 37.21
N LYS A 204 -32.49 4.61 37.33
CA LYS A 204 -31.66 4.09 36.25
C LYS A 204 -31.37 2.62 36.47
N VAL A 205 -31.69 1.80 35.46
CA VAL A 205 -31.42 0.36 35.47
C VAL A 205 -29.92 0.11 35.48
N VAL A 206 -29.43 -0.42 36.60
CA VAL A 206 -28.06 -0.94 36.77
C VAL A 206 -28.18 -2.33 37.37
N HIS A 207 -27.48 -3.30 36.78
CA HIS A 207 -27.46 -4.65 37.33
C HIS A 207 -26.38 -4.75 38.42
N PRO A 208 -26.63 -5.44 39.55
CA PRO A 208 -25.64 -5.60 40.62
C PRO A 208 -24.27 -6.12 40.13
N GLU A 209 -24.29 -7.03 39.16
CA GLU A 209 -23.09 -7.61 38.52
C GLU A 209 -22.20 -6.58 37.80
N GLN A 210 -22.75 -5.40 37.45
CA GLN A 210 -22.00 -4.32 36.81
C GLN A 210 -21.26 -3.45 37.82
N VAL A 211 -21.50 -3.62 39.12
CA VAL A 211 -20.85 -2.85 40.18
C VAL A 211 -19.77 -3.72 40.81
N VAL A 212 -18.54 -3.25 40.78
CA VAL A 212 -17.37 -3.98 41.32
C VAL A 212 -16.78 -3.29 42.54
N GLY A 213 -17.17 -2.05 42.82
CA GLY A 213 -16.69 -1.32 43.98
C GLY A 213 -17.32 0.05 44.20
N ILE A 214 -16.72 0.80 45.11
CA ILE A 214 -17.04 2.18 45.45
C ILE A 214 -15.81 3.06 45.17
N LEU A 215 -16.03 4.18 44.49
CA LEU A 215 -15.01 5.18 44.21
C LEU A 215 -15.24 6.44 45.06
N ARG A 216 -14.23 6.84 45.83
CA ARG A 216 -14.21 8.13 46.51
C ARG A 216 -13.58 9.21 45.63
N GLU A 217 -14.39 10.17 45.20
CA GLU A 217 -13.94 11.39 44.51
C GLU A 217 -14.14 12.63 45.38
N LYS A 218 -13.68 13.82 44.97
CA LYS A 218 -13.83 15.08 45.73
C LYS A 218 -15.27 15.34 46.22
N ASN A 219 -16.27 15.04 45.40
CA ASN A 219 -17.67 15.39 45.64
C ASN A 219 -18.49 14.32 46.36
N GLY A 220 -17.92 13.15 46.68
CA GLY A 220 -18.60 12.08 47.41
C GLY A 220 -18.11 10.68 47.06
N CYS A 221 -18.82 9.68 47.58
CA CYS A 221 -18.65 8.27 47.21
C CYS A 221 -19.63 7.91 46.09
N TYR A 222 -19.16 7.12 45.12
CA TYR A 222 -19.95 6.72 43.97
C TYR A 222 -19.85 5.21 43.72
N LEU A 223 -20.93 4.61 43.21
CA LEU A 223 -20.83 3.24 42.66
C LEU A 223 -19.83 3.23 41.50
N PHE A 224 -19.01 2.20 41.45
CA PHE A 224 -17.92 2.08 40.50
C PHE A 224 -18.01 0.77 39.71
N PRO A 225 -18.05 0.84 38.37
CA PRO A 225 -18.20 -0.34 37.53
C PRO A 225 -16.87 -1.00 37.16
N GLY A 226 -15.74 -0.40 37.53
CA GLY A 226 -14.41 -0.90 37.20
C GLY A 226 -13.65 0.05 36.26
N ILE A 227 -12.36 -0.22 36.13
CA ILE A 227 -11.42 0.51 35.29
C ILE A 227 -11.32 -0.20 33.94
N PRO A 228 -11.75 0.41 32.83
CA PRO A 228 -11.45 -0.13 31.50
C PRO A 228 -9.94 -0.18 31.28
N PHE A 229 -9.43 -1.33 30.83
CA PHE A 229 -8.02 -1.48 30.48
C PHE A 229 -7.52 -0.35 29.55
N ASN A 230 -8.36 0.06 28.61
CA ASN A 230 -8.06 1.13 27.65
C ASN A 230 -7.83 2.51 28.28
N SER A 231 -8.35 2.72 29.49
CA SER A 231 -8.24 3.95 30.26
C SER A 231 -6.98 4.01 31.13
N ILE A 232 -6.22 2.92 31.25
CA ILE A 232 -4.96 2.90 32.01
C ILE A 232 -3.88 3.63 31.21
N GLN A 233 -3.29 4.67 31.81
CA GLN A 233 -2.19 5.42 31.22
C GLN A 233 -0.85 4.80 31.58
N ASN A 234 -0.60 4.56 32.87
CA ASN A 234 0.64 3.96 33.38
C ASN A 234 0.40 3.26 34.73
N LEU A 235 1.38 2.45 35.16
CA LEU A 235 1.42 1.79 36.46
C LEU A 235 2.69 2.19 37.20
N LYS A 236 2.59 2.39 38.53
CA LYS A 236 3.73 2.72 39.38
C LYS A 236 3.84 1.77 40.55
N PHE A 237 5.03 1.22 40.75
CA PHE A 237 5.41 0.39 41.88
C PHE A 237 6.58 1.07 42.60
N GLY A 238 6.30 1.74 43.72
CA GLY A 238 7.31 2.57 44.38
C GLY A 238 7.90 3.60 43.41
N ASN A 239 9.19 3.46 43.11
CA ASN A 239 9.94 4.33 42.19
C ASN A 239 9.92 3.85 40.72
N THR A 240 9.49 2.62 40.48
CA THR A 240 9.44 2.01 39.15
C THR A 240 8.15 2.38 38.45
N LYS A 241 8.25 2.97 37.26
CA LYS A 241 7.11 3.37 36.45
C LYS A 241 7.06 2.56 35.15
N ILE A 242 5.97 1.83 34.96
CA ILE A 242 5.63 1.19 33.69
C ILE A 242 4.86 2.20 32.85
N GLU A 243 5.49 2.70 31.79
CA GLU A 243 4.97 3.78 30.95
C GLU A 243 3.76 3.35 30.12
N HIS A 244 3.73 2.09 29.69
CA HIS A 244 2.65 1.55 28.88
C HIS A 244 2.31 0.13 29.25
N LEU A 245 1.03 -0.19 29.10
CA LEU A 245 0.48 -1.51 29.23
C LEU A 245 -0.28 -1.83 27.94
N ILE A 246 0.14 -2.88 27.23
CA ILE A 246 -0.43 -3.28 25.94
C ILE A 246 -0.82 -4.75 25.95
N ARG A 247 -1.82 -5.10 25.13
CA ARG A 247 -2.21 -6.50 24.89
C ARG A 247 -1.54 -7.01 23.64
N GLN A 248 -0.89 -8.16 23.74
CA GLN A 248 -0.18 -8.77 22.62
C GLN A 248 -1.11 -9.03 21.43
N GLY A 249 -2.30 -9.58 21.67
CA GLY A 249 -3.32 -9.84 20.63
C GLY A 249 -3.99 -8.59 20.03
N GLU A 250 -3.82 -7.40 20.63
CA GLU A 250 -4.53 -6.18 20.23
C GLU A 250 -3.60 -5.05 19.75
N CYS A 251 -2.43 -5.40 19.19
CA CYS A 251 -1.43 -4.46 18.68
C CYS A 251 -1.85 -3.76 17.36
N THR A 252 -2.87 -2.91 17.44
CA THR A 252 -3.39 -2.13 16.30
C THR A 252 -3.63 -0.68 16.71
N LEU A 253 -3.56 0.27 15.75
CA LEU A 253 -3.84 1.68 16.04
C LEU A 253 -5.30 1.96 16.43
N LYS A 254 -6.20 0.98 16.29
CA LYS A 254 -7.58 1.06 16.79
C LYS A 254 -7.64 0.85 18.31
N ASN A 255 -6.68 0.13 18.89
CA ASN A 255 -6.58 -0.07 20.33
C ASN A 255 -5.92 1.18 20.98
N PRO A 256 -6.58 1.86 21.94
CA PRO A 256 -6.06 3.11 22.52
C PRO A 256 -4.73 2.96 23.27
N PRO A 257 -4.52 1.98 24.17
CA PRO A 257 -3.22 1.70 24.76
C PRO A 257 -2.07 1.57 23.74
N PHE A 258 -2.25 0.75 22.71
CA PHE A 258 -1.23 0.56 21.68
C PHE A 258 -0.98 1.84 20.87
N LYS A 259 -2.04 2.58 20.50
CA LYS A 259 -1.91 3.87 19.83
C LYS A 259 -1.10 4.88 20.65
N ARG A 260 -1.31 4.95 21.98
CA ARG A 260 -0.54 5.82 22.88
C ARG A 260 0.93 5.42 22.93
N PHE A 261 1.22 4.12 23.03
CA PHE A 261 2.59 3.61 23.00
C PHE A 261 3.30 4.01 21.70
N ILE A 262 2.70 3.76 20.53
CA ILE A 262 3.28 4.14 19.24
C ILE A 262 3.49 5.65 19.13
N ALA A 263 2.55 6.47 19.64
CA ALA A 263 2.71 7.92 19.66
C ALA A 263 3.93 8.36 20.50
N ASN A 264 4.13 7.73 21.66
CA ASN A 264 5.29 8.00 22.51
C ASN A 264 6.61 7.56 21.86
N MET A 265 6.66 6.38 21.24
CA MET A 265 7.84 5.96 20.46
C MET A 265 8.18 6.95 19.34
N LYS A 266 7.16 7.44 18.61
CA LYS A 266 7.34 8.44 17.55
C LYS A 266 7.82 9.79 18.11
N GLN A 267 7.26 10.22 19.23
CA GLN A 267 7.66 11.47 19.88
C GLN A 267 9.09 11.37 20.40
N GLU A 268 9.46 10.28 21.05
CA GLU A 268 10.82 10.06 21.54
C GLU A 268 11.82 9.98 20.40
N HIS A 269 11.49 9.32 19.29
CA HIS A 269 12.34 9.36 18.10
C HIS A 269 12.51 10.79 17.56
N LYS A 270 11.45 11.61 17.55
CA LYS A 270 11.53 13.02 17.18
C LYS A 270 12.38 13.83 18.15
N THR A 271 12.26 13.60 19.46
CA THR A 271 13.09 14.26 20.48
C THR A 271 14.55 13.84 20.34
N TRP A 272 14.83 12.56 20.10
CA TRP A 272 16.16 12.05 19.82
C TRP A 272 16.76 12.67 18.55
N LEU A 273 15.95 12.84 17.48
CA LEU A 273 16.36 13.58 16.29
C LEU A 273 16.67 15.05 16.63
N LYS A 274 15.84 15.72 17.44
CA LYS A 274 16.05 17.11 17.88
C LYS A 274 17.25 17.29 18.82
N GLU A 275 17.53 16.33 19.69
CA GLU A 275 18.71 16.30 20.57
C GLU A 275 19.99 16.02 19.77
N LYS A 276 19.89 15.25 18.68
CA LYS A 276 20.94 15.16 17.66
C LYS A 276 21.05 16.40 16.77
N GLU A 277 19.99 17.19 16.63
CA GLU A 277 20.06 18.51 15.97
C GLU A 277 20.62 19.60 16.92
N SER A 278 20.44 19.48 18.24
CA SER A 278 20.94 20.42 19.25
C SER A 278 22.37 20.12 19.73
N SER A 279 22.77 18.85 19.73
CA SER A 279 24.18 18.48 19.62
C SER A 279 24.59 18.61 18.16
N LYS A 280 24.92 19.84 17.70
CA LYS A 280 25.62 20.03 16.43
C LYS A 280 26.98 19.33 16.52
N ILE A 281 26.99 18.01 16.32
CA ILE A 281 27.98 17.42 15.44
C ILE A 281 27.77 18.21 14.15
N LYS A 282 28.67 19.14 13.84
CA LYS A 282 28.71 19.74 12.51
C LYS A 282 28.96 18.57 11.56
N MET A 283 27.90 17.92 11.12
CA MET A 283 28.03 16.86 10.13
C MET A 283 28.62 17.55 8.90
N PRO A 284 29.77 17.05 8.40
CA PRO A 284 30.42 17.66 7.26
C PRO A 284 29.43 17.76 6.10
N PRO A 285 29.49 18.82 5.27
CA PRO A 285 28.73 18.87 4.03
C PRO A 285 29.04 17.61 3.22
N ILE A 286 28.01 16.98 2.66
CA ILE A 286 28.19 15.84 1.76
C ILE A 286 28.11 16.37 0.34
N HIS A 287 29.15 16.10 -0.43
CA HIS A 287 29.18 16.35 -1.86
C HIS A 287 29.06 15.01 -2.58
N CYS A 288 28.09 14.92 -3.48
CA CYS A 288 27.94 13.77 -4.36
C CYS A 288 27.64 14.23 -5.79
N LEU A 289 28.16 13.47 -6.75
CA LEU A 289 27.85 13.58 -8.16
C LEU A 289 27.59 12.15 -8.63
N ALA A 290 26.33 11.85 -8.96
CA ALA A 290 25.94 10.65 -9.69
C ALA A 290 25.65 11.00 -11.15
N LYS A 291 25.93 10.07 -12.05
CA LYS A 291 25.63 10.12 -13.48
C LYS A 291 24.15 10.35 -13.77
N TYR A 292 23.26 9.75 -12.98
CA TYR A 292 21.81 9.80 -13.20
C TYR A 292 21.13 10.78 -12.24
N GLN A 293 20.32 11.70 -12.79
CA GLN A 293 19.61 12.72 -12.02
C GLN A 293 18.66 12.14 -10.96
N ILE A 294 18.01 11.02 -11.26
CA ILE A 294 17.11 10.34 -10.32
C ILE A 294 17.85 9.86 -9.06
N VAL A 295 19.08 9.36 -9.19
CA VAL A 295 19.92 8.95 -8.06
C VAL A 295 20.26 10.15 -7.18
N ASN A 296 20.65 11.26 -7.79
CA ASN A 296 20.92 12.52 -7.08
C ASN A 296 19.68 13.01 -6.31
N ALA A 297 18.51 12.99 -6.94
CA ALA A 297 17.26 13.42 -6.33
C ALA A 297 16.83 12.49 -5.16
N LEU A 298 16.98 11.18 -5.32
CA LEU A 298 16.71 10.18 -4.28
C LEU A 298 17.67 10.31 -3.10
N LEU A 299 18.97 10.45 -3.35
CA LEU A 299 19.97 10.65 -2.30
C LEU A 299 19.66 11.91 -1.49
N LYS A 300 19.35 13.03 -2.15
CA LYS A 300 18.97 14.27 -1.47
C LYS A 300 17.73 14.08 -0.57
N LYS A 301 16.74 13.32 -1.03
CA LYS A 301 15.54 12.96 -0.23
C LYS A 301 15.91 12.07 0.96
N LEU A 302 16.67 11.00 0.74
CA LEU A 302 17.03 10.01 1.76
C LEU A 302 17.99 10.58 2.82
N PHE A 303 18.95 11.42 2.43
CA PHE A 303 19.82 12.11 3.37
C PHE A 303 19.04 13.07 4.30
N ARG A 304 18.02 13.77 3.76
CA ARG A 304 17.11 14.57 4.60
C ARG A 304 16.34 13.72 5.60
N GLU A 305 15.92 12.51 5.24
CA GLU A 305 15.23 11.58 6.17
C GLU A 305 16.10 11.22 7.39
N ILE A 306 17.43 11.19 7.24
CA ILE A 306 18.36 10.89 8.34
C ILE A 306 18.93 12.13 9.05
N GLY A 307 18.40 13.32 8.75
CA GLY A 307 18.79 14.60 9.38
C GLY A 307 19.95 15.33 8.70
N GLN A 308 20.46 14.83 7.57
CA GLN A 308 21.54 15.46 6.82
C GLN A 308 20.98 16.48 5.82
N THR A 309 21.06 17.76 6.18
CA THR A 309 20.49 18.87 5.40
C THR A 309 21.49 19.52 4.44
N ASN A 310 22.79 19.44 4.74
CA ASN A 310 23.88 20.00 3.93
C ASN A 310 24.41 19.00 2.89
N VAL A 311 23.56 18.60 1.95
CA VAL A 311 23.94 17.79 0.78
C VAL A 311 24.00 18.68 -0.46
N LYS A 312 25.21 18.86 -1.01
CA LYS A 312 25.41 19.58 -2.28
C LYS A 312 25.54 18.55 -3.39
N LEU A 313 24.65 18.66 -4.38
CA LEU A 313 24.75 17.94 -5.64
C LEU A 313 25.71 18.73 -6.53
N ILE A 314 26.79 18.10 -6.95
CA ILE A 314 27.72 18.68 -7.93
C ILE A 314 27.29 18.17 -9.30
N SER A 315 27.28 19.05 -10.30
CA SER A 315 26.90 18.71 -11.69
C SER A 315 28.12 18.55 -12.61
N ALA A 316 29.26 19.16 -12.28
CA ALA A 316 30.55 19.02 -12.92
C ALA A 316 31.65 19.52 -11.96
N MET A 317 32.82 18.88 -11.92
CA MET A 317 33.97 19.41 -11.18
C MET A 317 34.57 20.60 -11.95
N ASN A 318 34.61 21.77 -11.32
CA ASN A 318 35.35 22.92 -11.84
C ASN A 318 36.82 22.86 -11.38
N SER A 319 37.75 23.49 -12.12
CA SER A 319 39.18 23.58 -11.74
C SER A 319 39.45 24.23 -10.37
N ALA A 320 38.52 25.03 -9.85
CA ALA A 320 38.57 25.58 -8.49
C ALA A 320 38.11 24.59 -7.39
N GLU A 321 37.45 23.49 -7.76
CA GLU A 321 37.02 22.40 -6.87
C GLU A 321 38.02 21.21 -6.90
N GLU A 322 39.06 21.26 -7.74
CA GLU A 322 40.16 20.26 -7.79
C GLU A 322 40.99 20.21 -6.49
N LEU A 323 41.01 21.30 -5.71
CA LEU A 323 41.51 21.33 -4.33
C LEU A 323 40.33 21.13 -3.36
N LEU A 324 39.98 19.86 -3.14
CA LEU A 324 38.89 19.44 -2.26
C LEU A 324 39.14 19.93 -0.82
N LYS A 325 38.17 20.63 -0.22
CA LYS A 325 38.29 21.13 1.16
C LYS A 325 38.17 19.98 2.17
N ASP A 326 39.14 19.85 3.07
CA ASP A 326 39.18 18.87 4.17
C ASP A 326 37.94 18.89 5.09
N SER A 327 37.12 19.95 5.02
CA SER A 327 35.88 20.10 5.80
C SER A 327 34.67 19.38 5.20
N VAL A 328 34.79 18.69 4.06
CA VAL A 328 33.68 18.12 3.28
C VAL A 328 33.82 16.60 3.12
N ARG A 329 32.69 15.88 3.16
CA ARG A 329 32.60 14.45 2.84
C ARG A 329 32.26 14.26 1.37
N TRP A 330 33.09 13.49 0.68
CA TRP A 330 32.88 13.17 -0.73
C TRP A 330 32.35 11.75 -0.87
N LEU A 331 31.20 11.64 -1.55
CA LEU A 331 30.60 10.37 -1.92
C LEU A 331 30.91 10.11 -3.39
N LYS A 332 31.79 9.15 -3.63
CA LYS A 332 32.17 8.72 -4.98
C LYS A 332 31.09 7.76 -5.49
N LEU A 333 30.34 8.19 -6.51
CA LEU A 333 29.27 7.42 -7.13
C LEU A 333 29.61 6.97 -8.56
N ASP A 334 30.60 7.60 -9.20
CA ASP A 334 31.14 7.25 -10.52
C ASP A 334 32.66 7.39 -10.51
N ASP A 335 33.34 6.95 -11.58
CA ASP A 335 34.78 7.13 -11.75
C ASP A 335 35.13 8.62 -12.00
N PHE A 336 35.58 9.28 -10.93
CA PHE A 336 36.21 10.59 -11.01
C PHE A 336 37.68 10.44 -11.46
N PRO A 337 38.27 11.46 -12.13
CA PRO A 337 39.70 11.45 -12.41
C PRO A 337 40.51 11.23 -11.13
N GLU A 338 41.33 10.18 -11.11
CA GLU A 338 41.92 9.55 -9.93
C GLU A 338 42.89 10.44 -9.11
N ASN A 339 43.30 11.59 -9.64
CA ASN A 339 44.53 12.24 -9.18
C ASN A 339 44.42 13.22 -8.00
N ASN A 340 43.24 13.54 -7.45
CA ASN A 340 43.10 14.67 -6.52
C ASN A 340 42.36 14.39 -5.18
N PHE A 341 42.20 13.14 -4.72
CA PHE A 341 41.48 12.82 -3.48
C PHE A 341 42.39 12.66 -2.26
N ASN A 342 42.67 13.75 -1.52
CA ASN A 342 43.57 13.71 -0.35
C ASN A 342 42.90 13.53 1.04
N ALA A 343 41.59 13.29 1.16
CA ALA A 343 40.99 12.99 2.46
C ALA A 343 39.61 12.28 2.39
N GLY A 344 39.49 11.12 3.08
CA GLY A 344 38.24 10.54 3.60
C GLY A 344 37.02 10.46 2.66
N ASN A 345 37.18 9.92 1.46
CA ASN A 345 36.06 9.64 0.54
C ASN A 345 35.32 8.36 0.92
N ILE A 346 34.01 8.31 0.63
CA ILE A 346 33.19 7.10 0.73
C ILE A 346 32.97 6.63 -0.71
N ASP A 347 33.51 5.48 -1.06
CA ASP A 347 33.38 4.91 -2.40
C ASP A 347 32.16 3.97 -2.47
N TRP A 348 31.14 4.42 -3.20
CA TRP A 348 29.94 3.64 -3.53
C TRP A 348 29.89 3.29 -5.01
N ASN A 349 30.96 3.48 -5.78
CA ASN A 349 30.93 3.25 -7.22
C ASN A 349 30.54 1.80 -7.55
N ASN A 350 31.16 0.83 -6.88
CA ASN A 350 30.84 -0.59 -7.09
C ASN A 350 29.43 -0.95 -6.60
N ASP A 351 29.04 -0.47 -5.41
CA ASP A 351 27.71 -0.71 -4.85
C ASP A 351 26.60 -0.13 -5.76
N LEU A 352 26.79 1.11 -6.22
CA LEU A 352 25.85 1.77 -7.12
C LEU A 352 25.82 1.05 -8.47
N SER A 353 26.98 0.66 -9.01
CA SER A 353 27.07 -0.11 -10.26
C SER A 353 26.27 -1.41 -10.17
N GLN A 354 26.32 -2.13 -9.05
CA GLN A 354 25.53 -3.35 -8.82
C GLN A 354 24.03 -3.06 -8.73
N ILE A 355 23.63 -2.00 -8.02
CA ILE A 355 22.23 -1.59 -7.92
C ILE A 355 21.68 -1.23 -9.31
N LEU A 356 22.46 -0.49 -10.10
CA LEU A 356 22.07 -0.03 -11.42
C LEU A 356 22.12 -1.16 -12.46
N ALA A 357 23.02 -2.13 -12.33
CA ALA A 357 23.11 -3.29 -13.23
C ALA A 357 21.77 -4.04 -13.34
N GLN A 358 21.01 -4.10 -12.25
CA GLN A 358 19.69 -4.74 -12.22
C GLN A 358 18.61 -3.96 -13.01
N LEU A 359 18.84 -2.67 -13.26
CA LEU A 359 17.96 -1.80 -14.03
C LEU A 359 18.39 -1.64 -15.48
N VAL A 360 19.58 -2.13 -15.83
CA VAL A 360 20.06 -2.19 -17.21
C VAL A 360 19.07 -3.01 -18.05
N ASN A 361 18.70 -2.46 -19.20
CA ASN A 361 17.70 -3.01 -20.12
C ASN A 361 16.30 -3.17 -19.51
N PHE A 362 16.03 -2.55 -18.36
CA PHE A 362 14.70 -2.56 -17.76
C PHE A 362 14.00 -1.21 -17.94
N VAL A 363 14.64 -0.11 -17.56
CA VAL A 363 14.12 1.26 -17.75
C VAL A 363 15.22 2.21 -18.18
N ASP A 364 14.85 3.29 -18.89
CA ASP A 364 15.75 4.43 -19.02
C ASP A 364 15.75 5.21 -17.70
N LEU A 365 16.91 5.28 -17.07
CA LEU A 365 17.12 5.97 -15.80
C LEU A 365 16.93 7.49 -15.92
N ASN A 366 17.05 8.06 -17.12
CA ASN A 366 16.83 9.48 -17.37
C ASN A 366 15.34 9.85 -17.40
N ASP A 367 14.46 8.89 -17.70
CA ASP A 367 13.01 9.10 -17.78
C ASP A 367 12.32 8.98 -16.41
N LEU A 368 13.04 8.52 -15.38
CA LEU A 368 12.49 8.32 -14.05
C LEU A 368 12.26 9.65 -13.32
N GLN A 369 11.05 9.83 -12.76
CA GLN A 369 10.68 10.96 -11.92
C GLN A 369 10.26 10.50 -10.52
N ILE A 370 10.50 11.35 -9.51
CA ILE A 370 10.08 11.08 -8.14
C ILE A 370 8.64 11.56 -7.96
N ASP A 371 7.70 10.64 -7.79
CA ASP A 371 6.37 10.99 -7.31
C ASP A 371 6.43 11.37 -5.82
N ASN A 372 5.92 12.55 -5.50
CA ASN A 372 5.98 13.11 -4.13
C ASN A 372 5.16 12.33 -3.09
N ASN A 373 4.31 11.39 -3.51
CA ASN A 373 3.30 10.76 -2.66
C ASN A 373 3.50 9.27 -2.34
N SER A 374 4.52 8.60 -2.86
CA SER A 374 4.75 7.19 -2.57
C SER A 374 5.82 7.00 -1.49
N ALA A 375 5.38 6.69 -0.27
CA ALA A 375 6.24 6.00 0.68
C ALA A 375 6.41 4.56 0.16
N ALA A 376 7.44 4.34 -0.67
CA ALA A 376 7.67 3.05 -1.29
C ALA A 376 7.86 1.97 -0.21
N LEU A 377 7.05 0.90 -0.29
CA LEU A 377 7.20 -0.27 0.57
C LEU A 377 8.58 -0.90 0.32
N PRO A 378 9.27 -1.44 1.34
CA PRO A 378 10.50 -2.20 1.11
C PRO A 378 10.24 -3.34 0.12
N ILE A 379 11.17 -3.60 -0.80
CA ILE A 379 11.12 -4.77 -1.68
C ILE A 379 12.41 -5.58 -1.49
N PRO A 380 12.33 -6.87 -1.10
CA PRO A 380 13.48 -7.76 -1.13
C PRO A 380 13.98 -7.97 -2.56
N GLN A 381 15.28 -8.20 -2.74
CA GLN A 381 15.89 -8.43 -4.06
C GLN A 381 15.21 -9.57 -4.83
N VAL A 382 14.92 -10.68 -4.17
CA VAL A 382 14.25 -11.84 -4.78
C VAL A 382 12.86 -11.47 -5.33
N GLU A 383 12.10 -10.66 -4.58
CA GLU A 383 10.78 -10.20 -5.02
C GLU A 383 10.89 -9.23 -6.21
N PHE A 384 11.89 -8.35 -6.19
CA PHE A 384 12.17 -7.45 -7.30
C PHE A 384 12.51 -8.21 -8.59
N GLU A 385 13.39 -9.22 -8.51
CA GLU A 385 13.80 -10.02 -9.67
C GLU A 385 12.61 -10.78 -10.29
N ILE A 386 11.72 -11.34 -9.45
CA ILE A 386 10.48 -12.00 -9.92
C ILE A 386 9.59 -11.01 -10.66
N LEU A 387 9.30 -9.85 -10.06
CA LEU A 387 8.44 -8.84 -10.68
C LEU A 387 9.05 -8.27 -11.97
N ARG A 388 10.37 -8.03 -11.98
CA ARG A 388 11.12 -7.60 -13.17
C ARG A 388 10.98 -8.61 -14.31
N LYS A 389 11.15 -9.91 -14.01
CA LYS A 389 11.04 -10.97 -15.02
C LYS A 389 9.63 -11.07 -15.59
N ASN A 390 8.60 -10.97 -14.74
CA ASN A 390 7.22 -11.01 -15.19
C ASN A 390 6.89 -9.84 -16.13
N LEU A 391 7.25 -8.60 -15.73
CA LEU A 391 7.03 -7.42 -16.56
C LEU A 391 7.75 -7.48 -17.92
N LEU A 392 8.98 -8.02 -17.95
CA LEU A 392 9.71 -8.21 -19.21
C LEU A 392 9.08 -9.29 -20.10
N SER A 393 8.52 -10.35 -19.50
CA SER A 393 7.79 -11.38 -20.25
C SER A 393 6.51 -10.82 -20.86
N GLU A 394 5.73 -10.09 -20.06
CA GLU A 394 4.48 -9.46 -20.49
C GLU A 394 4.74 -8.41 -21.59
N GLU A 395 5.80 -7.61 -21.47
CA GLU A 395 6.23 -6.66 -22.50
C GLU A 395 6.58 -7.37 -23.81
N ALA A 396 7.40 -8.42 -23.76
CA ALA A 396 7.80 -9.17 -24.95
C ALA A 396 6.61 -9.86 -25.64
N GLU A 397 5.66 -10.38 -24.86
CA GLU A 397 4.41 -10.95 -25.36
C GLU A 397 3.58 -9.88 -26.08
N LEU A 398 3.36 -8.72 -25.46
CA LEU A 398 2.61 -7.62 -26.08
C LEU A 398 3.29 -7.07 -27.33
N GLU A 399 4.62 -6.88 -27.33
CA GLU A 399 5.36 -6.44 -28.51
C GLU A 399 5.27 -7.45 -29.66
N SER A 400 5.26 -8.75 -29.34
CA SER A 400 5.05 -9.81 -30.33
C SER A 400 3.63 -9.72 -30.90
N THR A 401 2.62 -9.57 -30.05
CA THR A 401 1.23 -9.40 -30.47
C THR A 401 1.06 -8.15 -31.34
N ILE A 402 1.61 -7.01 -30.95
CA ILE A 402 1.56 -5.77 -31.75
C ILE A 402 2.20 -5.99 -33.12
N ARG A 403 3.41 -6.57 -33.19
CA ARG A 403 4.09 -6.83 -34.47
C ARG A 403 3.30 -7.78 -35.37
N GLN A 404 2.75 -8.86 -34.81
CA GLN A 404 1.93 -9.81 -35.56
C GLN A 404 0.64 -9.16 -36.06
N SER A 405 -0.04 -8.40 -35.20
CA SER A 405 -1.27 -7.69 -35.57
C SER A 405 -1.02 -6.58 -36.58
N GLU A 406 0.05 -5.77 -36.45
CA GLU A 406 0.41 -4.74 -37.42
C GLU A 406 0.74 -5.34 -38.80
N SER A 407 1.46 -6.47 -38.82
CA SER A 407 1.72 -7.22 -40.05
C SER A 407 0.43 -7.71 -40.71
N ALA A 408 -0.48 -8.32 -39.95
CA ALA A 408 -1.78 -8.76 -40.46
C ALA A 408 -2.65 -7.58 -40.93
N ASN A 409 -2.58 -6.46 -40.21
CA ASN A 409 -3.35 -5.26 -40.52
C ASN A 409 -2.95 -4.63 -41.86
N MET A 410 -1.69 -4.77 -42.29
CA MET A 410 -1.29 -4.34 -43.64
C MET A 410 -2.01 -5.13 -44.73
N LEU A 411 -2.22 -6.44 -44.54
CA LEU A 411 -2.97 -7.26 -45.48
C LEU A 411 -4.45 -6.87 -45.49
N TYR A 412 -5.06 -6.72 -44.31
CA TYR A 412 -6.46 -6.30 -44.20
C TYR A 412 -6.71 -4.89 -44.75
N ALA A 413 -5.77 -3.96 -44.56
CA ALA A 413 -5.87 -2.61 -45.13
C ALA A 413 -5.85 -2.63 -46.67
N GLN A 414 -5.00 -3.46 -47.28
CA GLN A 414 -4.94 -3.63 -48.73
C GLN A 414 -6.23 -4.27 -49.26
N GLU A 415 -6.71 -5.32 -48.60
CA GLU A 415 -7.96 -5.98 -48.96
C GLU A 415 -9.15 -5.01 -48.85
N GLN A 416 -9.23 -4.23 -47.77
CA GLN A 416 -10.26 -3.22 -47.57
C GLN A 416 -10.23 -2.13 -48.65
N ASP A 417 -9.06 -1.57 -48.99
CA ASP A 417 -8.97 -0.52 -50.02
C ASP A 417 -9.43 -1.03 -51.40
N VAL A 418 -9.09 -2.26 -51.75
CA VAL A 418 -9.56 -2.90 -52.99
C VAL A 418 -11.07 -3.13 -52.94
N LEU A 419 -11.58 -3.76 -51.89
CA LEU A 419 -13.01 -4.06 -51.74
C LEU A 419 -13.86 -2.80 -51.64
N GLN A 420 -13.38 -1.73 -51.01
CA GLN A 420 -14.09 -0.46 -50.90
C GLN A 420 -14.23 0.22 -52.27
N LYS A 421 -13.20 0.15 -53.12
CA LYS A 421 -13.25 0.62 -54.51
C LYS A 421 -14.25 -0.19 -55.34
N ILE A 422 -14.27 -1.50 -55.15
CA ILE A 422 -15.23 -2.39 -55.82
C ILE A 422 -16.65 -2.09 -55.33
N ALA A 423 -16.89 -2.05 -54.02
CA ALA A 423 -18.18 -1.75 -53.40
C ALA A 423 -18.75 -0.41 -53.86
N SER A 424 -17.92 0.63 -53.93
CA SER A 424 -18.32 1.95 -54.44
C SER A 424 -18.81 1.87 -55.90
N PHE A 425 -18.14 1.07 -56.73
CA PHE A 425 -18.56 0.83 -58.09
C PHE A 425 -19.79 -0.06 -58.19
N SER A 426 -19.90 -1.11 -57.35
CA SER A 426 -21.05 -1.99 -57.26
C SER A 426 -22.33 -1.23 -56.93
N LYS A 427 -22.28 -0.21 -56.05
CA LYS A 427 -23.43 0.68 -55.79
C LYS A 427 -23.89 1.40 -57.06
N LEU A 428 -22.96 2.01 -57.78
CA LEU A 428 -23.25 2.69 -59.05
C LEU A 428 -23.82 1.73 -60.10
N LEU A 429 -23.26 0.52 -60.19
CA LEU A 429 -23.72 -0.50 -61.13
C LEU A 429 -25.11 -1.01 -60.76
N LEU A 430 -25.41 -1.25 -59.49
CA LEU A 430 -26.74 -1.63 -59.01
C LEU A 430 -27.80 -0.56 -59.34
N GLU A 431 -27.48 0.72 -59.17
CA GLU A 431 -28.36 1.83 -59.55
C GLU A 431 -28.64 1.85 -61.06
N ALA A 432 -27.60 1.61 -61.88
CA ALA A 432 -27.75 1.52 -63.33
C ALA A 432 -28.54 0.26 -63.76
N LEU A 433 -28.33 -0.88 -63.10
CA LEU A 433 -29.08 -2.12 -63.31
C LEU A 433 -30.56 -1.97 -62.92
N ALA A 434 -30.86 -1.20 -61.88
CA ALA A 434 -32.24 -0.94 -61.46
C ALA A 434 -33.04 -0.19 -62.55
N THR A 435 -32.38 0.70 -63.29
CA THR A 435 -32.97 1.52 -64.35
C THR A 435 -32.68 1.00 -65.77
N SER A 436 -32.15 -0.22 -65.89
CA SER A 436 -31.80 -0.82 -67.17
C SER A 436 -33.04 -1.21 -67.97
N ARG A 437 -32.95 -1.14 -69.29
CA ARG A 437 -33.96 -1.65 -70.23
C ARG A 437 -33.77 -3.16 -70.45
N SER A 438 -34.88 -3.89 -70.57
CA SER A 438 -34.82 -5.31 -70.93
C SER A 438 -34.36 -5.46 -72.39
N TRP A 439 -33.70 -6.57 -72.68
CA TRP A 439 -33.22 -6.83 -74.04
C TRP A 439 -34.40 -6.99 -75.00
N GLU A 440 -35.43 -7.72 -74.58
CA GLU A 440 -36.61 -8.05 -75.35
C GLU A 440 -37.42 -6.79 -75.73
N ASP A 441 -37.73 -5.93 -74.76
CA ASP A 441 -38.49 -4.70 -75.01
C ASP A 441 -37.71 -3.71 -75.90
N THR A 442 -36.38 -3.73 -75.78
CA THR A 442 -35.50 -2.85 -76.56
C THR A 442 -35.41 -3.29 -78.02
N VAL A 443 -35.45 -4.60 -78.31
CA VAL A 443 -35.45 -5.08 -79.70
C VAL A 443 -36.68 -4.59 -80.46
N GLU A 444 -37.83 -4.51 -79.79
CA GLU A 444 -39.10 -4.04 -80.38
C GLU A 444 -39.15 -2.51 -80.59
N SER A 445 -38.47 -1.75 -79.73
CA SER A 445 -38.54 -0.27 -79.69
C SER A 445 -37.21 0.43 -80.03
N ALA A 446 -36.25 -0.28 -80.65
CA ALA A 446 -34.87 0.18 -80.83
C ALA A 446 -34.73 1.54 -81.54
N GLN A 447 -35.67 1.88 -82.44
CA GLN A 447 -35.67 3.14 -83.20
C GLN A 447 -36.08 4.36 -82.36
N GLU A 448 -36.75 4.16 -81.23
CA GLU A 448 -37.22 5.23 -80.34
C GLU A 448 -36.14 5.67 -79.33
N ILE A 449 -35.02 4.96 -79.28
CA ILE A 449 -33.94 5.19 -78.33
C ILE A 449 -32.97 6.24 -78.86
N THR A 450 -33.01 7.44 -78.26
CA THR A 450 -32.24 8.62 -78.69
C THR A 450 -31.06 8.98 -77.77
N LEU A 451 -30.73 8.11 -76.81
CA LEU A 451 -29.63 8.36 -75.87
C LEU A 451 -28.26 8.38 -76.59
N PRO A 452 -27.33 9.27 -76.22
CA PRO A 452 -26.06 9.45 -76.94
C PRO A 452 -25.08 8.28 -76.74
N LYS A 453 -25.23 7.52 -75.66
CA LYS A 453 -24.38 6.38 -75.31
C LYS A 453 -25.21 5.24 -74.77
N MET A 454 -24.92 4.01 -75.18
CA MET A 454 -25.54 2.79 -74.64
C MET A 454 -24.51 1.72 -74.30
N LEU A 455 -24.72 1.05 -73.17
CA LEU A 455 -24.01 -0.16 -72.78
C LEU A 455 -24.91 -1.38 -72.99
N LEU A 456 -24.43 -2.32 -73.79
CA LEU A 456 -25.09 -3.59 -74.10
C LEU A 456 -24.43 -4.70 -73.27
N LEU A 457 -25.21 -5.32 -72.38
CA LEU A 457 -24.76 -6.40 -71.51
C LEU A 457 -25.48 -7.69 -71.89
N CYS A 458 -24.81 -8.52 -72.70
CA CYS A 458 -25.35 -9.78 -73.23
C CYS A 458 -24.25 -10.82 -73.38
N GLU A 459 -24.61 -12.07 -73.11
CA GLU A 459 -23.75 -13.25 -73.18
C GLU A 459 -23.38 -13.66 -74.62
N ASP A 460 -24.27 -13.40 -75.59
CA ASP A 460 -24.11 -13.79 -76.99
C ASP A 460 -23.70 -12.60 -77.87
N GLU A 461 -22.55 -12.74 -78.52
CA GLU A 461 -22.00 -11.73 -79.43
C GLU A 461 -22.91 -11.48 -80.65
N ASN A 462 -23.59 -12.51 -81.16
CA ASN A 462 -24.47 -12.37 -82.32
C ASN A 462 -25.73 -11.57 -81.97
N LEU A 463 -26.32 -11.82 -80.80
CA LEU A 463 -27.46 -11.05 -80.30
C LEU A 463 -27.08 -9.59 -80.09
N ALA A 464 -25.90 -9.35 -79.51
CA ALA A 464 -25.37 -8.00 -79.34
C ALA A 464 -25.14 -7.29 -80.68
N ALA A 465 -24.60 -7.99 -81.68
CA ALA A 465 -24.37 -7.44 -83.01
C ALA A 465 -25.68 -7.07 -83.73
N ASP A 466 -26.72 -7.91 -83.63
CA ASP A 466 -28.03 -7.61 -84.23
C ASP A 466 -28.67 -6.37 -83.58
N LEU A 467 -28.70 -6.29 -82.25
CA LEU A 467 -29.26 -5.13 -81.56
C LEU A 467 -28.44 -3.86 -81.83
N ASN A 468 -27.12 -3.99 -81.93
CA ASN A 468 -26.22 -2.89 -82.28
C ASN A 468 -26.56 -2.27 -83.65
N LEU A 469 -26.96 -3.07 -84.64
CA LEU A 469 -27.43 -2.61 -85.95
C LEU A 469 -28.79 -1.90 -85.86
N LYS A 470 -29.69 -2.37 -85.00
CA LYS A 470 -31.06 -1.82 -84.84
C LYS A 470 -31.09 -0.46 -84.12
N LEU A 471 -30.13 -0.17 -83.25
CA LEU A 471 -30.04 1.09 -82.49
C LEU A 471 -29.50 2.26 -83.33
N THR A 472 -30.14 2.63 -84.44
CA THR A 472 -29.57 3.57 -85.43
C THR A 472 -29.28 4.98 -84.88
N GLU A 473 -30.08 5.47 -83.94
CA GLU A 473 -29.98 6.83 -83.38
C GLU A 473 -28.95 6.98 -82.25
N VAL A 474 -28.38 5.87 -81.76
CA VAL A 474 -27.39 5.89 -80.66
C VAL A 474 -25.98 6.08 -81.22
N GLN A 475 -25.29 7.15 -80.84
CA GLN A 475 -23.99 7.51 -81.40
C GLN A 475 -22.82 6.62 -80.96
N ARG A 476 -22.80 6.18 -79.69
CA ARG A 476 -21.73 5.31 -79.16
C ARG A 476 -22.30 4.14 -78.41
N LYS A 477 -21.94 2.94 -78.83
CA LYS A 477 -22.41 1.68 -78.25
C LYS A 477 -21.20 0.88 -77.79
N LEU A 478 -21.33 0.22 -76.65
CA LEU A 478 -20.31 -0.67 -76.13
C LEU A 478 -20.97 -1.98 -75.73
N TRP A 479 -20.44 -3.10 -76.21
CA TRP A 479 -20.88 -4.42 -75.76
C TRP A 479 -19.87 -5.03 -74.81
N ILE A 480 -20.38 -5.64 -73.74
CA ILE A 480 -19.60 -6.41 -72.79
C ILE A 480 -20.35 -7.70 -72.48
N ASN A 481 -19.65 -8.83 -72.50
CA ASN A 481 -20.16 -10.09 -72.00
C ASN A 481 -20.09 -10.11 -70.45
N PRO A 482 -21.23 -10.14 -69.73
CA PRO A 482 -21.28 -10.07 -68.27
C PRO A 482 -20.68 -11.31 -67.58
N TYR A 483 -20.68 -12.46 -68.25
CA TYR A 483 -20.12 -13.70 -67.72
C TYR A 483 -18.59 -13.77 -67.81
N LYS A 484 -17.92 -12.74 -68.36
CA LYS A 484 -16.47 -12.58 -68.23
C LYS A 484 -16.04 -12.22 -66.81
N PHE A 485 -16.96 -11.74 -65.97
CA PHE A 485 -16.72 -11.42 -64.57
C PHE A 485 -17.35 -12.53 -63.74
N GLN A 486 -16.53 -13.31 -63.04
CA GLN A 486 -16.96 -14.49 -62.28
C GLN A 486 -16.79 -14.26 -60.77
N GLN A 487 -15.84 -13.41 -60.39
CA GLN A 487 -15.54 -13.07 -59.00
C GLN A 487 -15.75 -11.57 -58.76
N VAL A 488 -15.80 -11.19 -57.49
CA VAL A 488 -16.00 -9.80 -57.06
C VAL A 488 -14.85 -8.91 -57.55
N GLU A 489 -13.64 -9.43 -57.53
CA GLU A 489 -12.41 -8.78 -57.98
C GLU A 489 -12.46 -8.43 -59.48
N ASP A 490 -13.16 -9.23 -60.29
CA ASP A 490 -13.29 -9.00 -61.73
C ASP A 490 -14.05 -7.69 -62.03
N LEU A 491 -14.90 -7.22 -61.10
CA LEU A 491 -15.60 -5.93 -61.25
C LEU A 491 -14.62 -4.74 -61.32
N THR A 492 -13.38 -4.88 -60.85
CA THR A 492 -12.34 -3.86 -61.04
C THR A 492 -12.04 -3.60 -62.51
N GLN A 493 -12.15 -4.64 -63.36
CA GLN A 493 -11.95 -4.52 -64.81
C GLN A 493 -13.10 -3.76 -65.47
N LEU A 494 -14.30 -3.84 -64.91
CA LEU A 494 -15.46 -3.07 -65.35
C LEU A 494 -15.40 -1.61 -64.86
N ASN A 495 -14.69 -1.35 -63.76
CA ASN A 495 -14.57 -0.06 -63.09
C ASN A 495 -13.59 0.91 -63.79
N THR A 496 -13.80 1.17 -65.08
CA THR A 496 -13.00 2.15 -65.83
C THR A 496 -13.73 3.48 -65.99
N ILE A 497 -12.98 4.57 -66.17
CA ILE A 497 -13.52 5.90 -66.49
C ILE A 497 -14.43 5.83 -67.72
N MET A 498 -14.08 4.99 -68.69
CA MET A 498 -14.89 4.78 -69.89
C MET A 498 -16.26 4.20 -69.52
N ILE A 499 -16.32 3.07 -68.81
CA ILE A 499 -17.59 2.41 -68.45
C ILE A 499 -18.46 3.29 -67.57
N ARG A 500 -17.87 3.99 -66.59
CA ARG A 500 -18.63 4.93 -65.73
C ARG A 500 -19.39 5.97 -66.54
N SER A 501 -18.89 6.37 -67.71
CA SER A 501 -19.59 7.32 -68.60
C SER A 501 -20.84 6.76 -69.29
N TYR A 502 -21.04 5.44 -69.24
CA TYR A 502 -22.21 4.72 -69.76
C TYR A 502 -23.24 4.32 -68.68
N LEU A 503 -22.90 4.42 -67.39
CA LEU A 503 -23.80 4.06 -66.27
C LEU A 503 -24.84 5.14 -65.94
N LYS A 504 -25.38 5.83 -66.96
CA LYS A 504 -26.48 6.79 -66.78
C LYS A 504 -27.82 6.05 -66.70
N PRO A 505 -28.85 6.64 -66.05
CA PRO A 505 -30.18 6.06 -66.03
C PRO A 505 -30.66 5.71 -67.44
N GLU A 506 -31.27 4.53 -67.58
CA GLU A 506 -31.79 3.99 -68.85
C GLU A 506 -30.77 3.76 -69.98
N ALA A 507 -29.48 4.05 -69.78
CA ALA A 507 -28.41 3.91 -70.78
C ALA A 507 -27.82 2.48 -70.85
N LEU A 508 -28.49 1.52 -70.23
CA LEU A 508 -28.04 0.15 -70.07
C LEU A 508 -29.13 -0.79 -70.61
N ILE A 509 -28.76 -1.66 -71.56
CA ILE A 509 -29.65 -2.69 -72.11
C ILE A 509 -29.04 -4.04 -71.74
N ILE A 510 -29.83 -4.90 -71.10
CA ILE A 510 -29.31 -6.12 -70.48
C ILE A 510 -30.28 -7.29 -70.59
N THR A 511 -29.75 -8.50 -70.82
CA THR A 511 -30.54 -9.74 -70.75
C THR A 511 -30.92 -10.07 -69.30
N THR A 512 -32.04 -10.76 -69.09
CA THR A 512 -32.49 -11.13 -67.74
C THR A 512 -31.44 -11.95 -66.99
N ALA A 513 -30.77 -12.89 -67.68
CA ALA A 513 -29.74 -13.74 -67.09
C ALA A 513 -28.49 -12.94 -66.67
N ALA A 514 -28.02 -12.04 -67.53
CA ALA A 514 -26.91 -11.13 -67.23
C ALA A 514 -27.21 -10.21 -66.04
N ARG A 515 -28.45 -9.70 -65.94
CA ARG A 515 -28.87 -8.84 -64.84
C ARG A 515 -28.79 -9.55 -63.50
N ILE A 516 -29.32 -10.77 -63.41
CA ILE A 516 -29.27 -11.59 -62.18
C ILE A 516 -27.80 -11.85 -61.80
N HIS A 517 -26.96 -12.21 -62.78
CA HIS A 517 -25.54 -12.48 -62.54
C HIS A 517 -24.79 -11.27 -61.96
N LEU A 518 -24.93 -10.10 -62.59
CA LEU A 518 -24.26 -8.88 -62.12
C LEU A 518 -24.83 -8.33 -60.81
N ASP A 519 -26.15 -8.42 -60.59
CA ASP A 519 -26.78 -8.01 -59.33
C ASP A 519 -26.23 -8.86 -58.17
N ASN A 520 -26.16 -10.18 -58.33
CA ASN A 520 -25.58 -11.09 -57.34
C ASN A 520 -24.11 -10.76 -57.05
N LEU A 521 -23.28 -10.57 -58.09
CA LEU A 521 -21.87 -10.18 -57.92
C LEU A 521 -21.73 -8.86 -57.17
N CYS A 522 -22.55 -7.87 -57.49
CA CYS A 522 -22.52 -6.56 -56.82
C CYS A 522 -22.93 -6.67 -55.35
N ARG A 523 -23.96 -7.45 -55.02
CA ARG A 523 -24.37 -7.68 -53.62
C ARG A 523 -23.31 -8.42 -52.83
N GLN A 524 -22.72 -9.45 -53.42
CA GLN A 524 -21.61 -10.18 -52.82
C GLN A 524 -20.41 -9.25 -52.52
N ALA A 525 -20.10 -8.33 -53.44
CA ALA A 525 -19.04 -7.34 -53.24
C ALA A 525 -19.31 -6.42 -52.04
N LEU A 526 -20.56 -5.96 -51.87
CA LEU A 526 -20.95 -5.14 -50.73
C LEU A 526 -20.80 -5.90 -49.41
N GLU A 527 -21.29 -7.14 -49.34
CA GLU A 527 -21.16 -7.98 -48.14
C GLU A 527 -19.70 -8.28 -47.79
N GLN A 528 -18.86 -8.58 -48.79
CA GLN A 528 -17.43 -8.82 -48.58
C GLN A 528 -16.72 -7.56 -48.07
N SER A 529 -17.05 -6.39 -48.63
CA SER A 529 -16.51 -5.11 -48.16
C SER A 529 -16.87 -4.81 -46.70
N GLU A 530 -18.12 -5.06 -46.28
CA GLU A 530 -18.56 -4.84 -44.89
C GLU A 530 -17.86 -5.81 -43.91
N LYS A 531 -17.70 -7.07 -44.32
CA LYS A 531 -16.96 -8.07 -43.52
C LYS A 531 -15.48 -7.68 -43.37
N ALA A 532 -14.84 -7.26 -44.46
CA ALA A 532 -13.44 -6.82 -44.43
C ALA A 532 -13.24 -5.58 -43.55
N GLU A 533 -14.15 -4.60 -43.62
CA GLU A 533 -14.14 -3.42 -42.75
C GLU A 533 -14.28 -3.80 -41.26
N THR A 534 -15.17 -4.74 -40.95
CA THR A 534 -15.35 -5.24 -39.57
C THR A 534 -14.07 -5.89 -39.06
N VAL A 535 -13.47 -6.79 -39.83
CA VAL A 535 -12.21 -7.48 -39.47
C VAL A 535 -11.06 -6.48 -39.30
N PHE A 536 -10.93 -5.50 -40.20
CA PHE A 536 -9.92 -4.45 -40.10
C PHE A 536 -10.08 -3.62 -38.81
N ASN A 537 -11.30 -3.20 -38.49
CA ASN A 537 -11.59 -2.43 -37.27
C ASN A 537 -11.31 -3.23 -36.00
N GLU A 538 -11.67 -4.52 -35.95
CA GLU A 538 -11.34 -5.41 -34.84
C GLU A 538 -9.83 -5.54 -34.62
N GLN A 539 -9.04 -5.62 -35.70
CA GLN A 539 -7.58 -5.69 -35.60
C GLN A 539 -6.98 -4.37 -35.11
N ASN A 540 -7.50 -3.23 -35.55
CA ASN A 540 -7.07 -1.92 -35.06
C ASN A 540 -7.34 -1.76 -33.55
N GLU A 541 -8.49 -2.19 -33.06
CA GLU A 541 -8.78 -2.14 -31.62
C GLU A 541 -7.88 -3.08 -30.82
N LYS A 542 -7.54 -4.29 -31.32
CA LYS A 542 -6.54 -5.17 -30.68
C LYS A 542 -5.18 -4.49 -30.56
N ILE A 543 -4.69 -3.85 -31.63
CA ILE A 543 -3.41 -3.11 -31.61
C ILE A 543 -3.45 -1.98 -30.59
N LYS A 544 -4.55 -1.23 -30.54
CA LYS A 544 -4.73 -0.10 -29.63
C LYS A 544 -4.78 -0.54 -28.16
N HIS A 545 -5.50 -1.63 -27.86
CA HIS A 545 -5.51 -2.22 -26.53
C HIS A 545 -4.11 -2.68 -26.11
N ALA A 546 -3.41 -3.43 -26.96
CA ALA A 546 -2.05 -3.89 -26.69
C ALA A 546 -1.06 -2.73 -26.46
N LYS A 547 -1.18 -1.62 -27.22
CA LYS A 547 -0.37 -0.41 -26.99
C LYS A 547 -0.69 0.27 -25.66
N THR A 548 -1.97 0.30 -25.27
CA THR A 548 -2.39 0.86 -23.97
C THR A 548 -1.84 0.03 -22.81
N ASP A 549 -1.86 -1.29 -22.93
CA ASP A 549 -1.30 -2.20 -21.93
C ASP A 549 0.23 -2.08 -21.87
N LEU A 550 0.90 -1.90 -23.01
CA LEU A 550 2.34 -1.62 -23.07
C LEU A 550 2.71 -0.33 -22.31
N ASP A 551 1.93 0.74 -22.47
CA ASP A 551 2.12 1.99 -21.72
C ASP A 551 1.95 1.79 -20.21
N LEU A 552 1.01 0.93 -19.80
CA LEU A 552 0.80 0.58 -18.39
C LEU A 552 1.98 -0.23 -17.84
N ILE A 553 2.49 -1.20 -18.61
CA ILE A 553 3.70 -1.95 -18.25
C ILE A 553 4.87 -0.99 -18.09
N GLN A 554 5.06 -0.02 -18.98
CA GLN A 554 6.15 0.94 -18.87
C GLN A 554 6.07 1.77 -17.58
N LYS A 555 4.86 2.22 -17.19
CA LYS A 555 4.65 2.89 -15.89
C LYS A 555 4.96 1.97 -14.70
N ASN A 556 4.55 0.70 -14.78
CA ASN A 556 4.84 -0.28 -13.73
C ASN A 556 6.34 -0.56 -13.61
N LYS A 557 7.07 -0.65 -14.73
CA LYS A 557 8.52 -0.79 -14.78
C LYS A 557 9.21 0.41 -14.13
N GLN A 558 8.80 1.63 -14.47
CA GLN A 558 9.33 2.86 -13.85
C GLN A 558 9.09 2.90 -12.33
N SER A 559 7.87 2.57 -11.89
CA SER A 559 7.51 2.51 -10.47
C SER A 559 8.34 1.46 -9.71
N LEU A 560 8.50 0.26 -10.28
CA LEU A 560 9.31 -0.81 -9.69
C LEU A 560 10.79 -0.43 -9.61
N ALA A 561 11.34 0.19 -10.66
CA ALA A 561 12.71 0.69 -10.69
C ALA A 561 12.95 1.77 -9.61
N LEU A 562 12.01 2.70 -9.44
CA LEU A 562 12.09 3.72 -8.41
C LEU A 562 12.07 3.10 -7.00
N ARG A 563 11.18 2.11 -6.78
CA ARG A 563 11.10 1.36 -5.51
C ARG A 563 12.41 0.62 -5.21
N TRP A 564 13.00 -0.04 -6.20
CA TRP A 564 14.30 -0.70 -6.09
C TRP A 564 15.42 0.29 -5.71
N LEU A 565 15.57 1.38 -6.48
CA LEU A 565 16.58 2.41 -6.20
C LEU A 565 16.43 2.99 -4.80
N GLN A 566 15.20 3.34 -4.40
CA GLN A 566 14.95 3.93 -3.09
C GLN A 566 15.33 2.99 -1.94
N VAL A 567 14.96 1.71 -2.03
CA VAL A 567 15.27 0.72 -0.99
C VAL A 567 16.76 0.43 -0.93
N SER A 568 17.42 0.21 -2.07
CA SER A 568 18.83 -0.14 -2.14
C SER A 568 19.73 1.02 -1.70
N LEU A 569 19.45 2.26 -2.15
CA LEU A 569 20.18 3.45 -1.68
C LEU A 569 19.98 3.69 -0.18
N LYS A 570 18.77 3.44 0.33
CA LYS A 570 18.48 3.55 1.77
C LYS A 570 19.30 2.54 2.57
N GLN A 571 19.44 1.31 2.09
CA GLN A 571 20.29 0.29 2.73
C GLN A 571 21.77 0.73 2.76
N LEU A 572 22.31 1.29 1.67
CA LEU A 572 23.68 1.83 1.64
C LEU A 572 23.88 2.96 2.66
N ILE A 573 22.94 3.91 2.71
CA ILE A 573 22.96 5.01 3.68
C ILE A 573 22.95 4.49 5.12
N TYR A 574 22.17 3.43 5.40
CA TYR A 574 22.14 2.84 6.74
C TYR A 574 23.42 2.06 7.08
N ARG A 575 23.97 1.27 6.14
CA ARG A 575 25.24 0.54 6.30
C ARG A 575 26.38 1.49 6.68
N ASP A 576 26.50 2.58 5.93
CA ASP A 576 27.63 3.50 6.03
C ASP A 576 27.30 4.75 6.85
N ARG A 577 26.19 4.72 7.61
CA ARG A 577 25.67 5.85 8.38
C ARG A 577 26.72 6.50 9.29
N HIS A 578 27.62 5.68 9.83
CA HIS A 578 28.69 6.10 10.73
C HIS A 578 29.78 6.92 10.01
N LEU A 579 30.06 6.65 8.73
CA LEU A 579 31.07 7.35 7.93
C LEU A 579 30.71 8.81 7.66
N PHE A 580 29.42 9.15 7.75
CA PHE A 580 28.90 10.50 7.58
C PHE A 580 28.95 11.35 8.88
N GLN A 581 29.29 10.75 10.03
CA GLN A 581 29.16 11.40 11.35
C GLN A 581 30.45 12.01 11.92
N THR A 582 31.63 11.61 11.44
CA THR A 582 32.94 12.13 11.86
C THR A 582 33.75 12.54 10.64
N ILE A 583 34.82 13.35 10.77
CA ILE A 583 35.89 13.55 9.76
C ILE A 583 37.09 12.71 10.26
N PRO A 584 37.83 11.89 9.46
CA PRO A 584 38.99 11.22 10.04
C PRO A 584 40.00 12.28 10.47
N ASP A 585 40.49 12.16 11.70
CA ASP A 585 41.66 12.92 12.11
C ASP A 585 42.84 12.50 11.23
N LYS A 586 43.64 13.46 10.80
CA LYS A 586 44.89 13.18 10.07
C LYS A 586 45.71 12.19 10.91
N ALA A 587 46.12 11.09 10.29
CA ALA A 587 47.35 10.43 10.74
C ALA A 587 48.46 11.49 10.61
N ALA A 588 49.07 11.83 11.75
CA ALA A 588 50.12 12.84 11.87
C ALA A 588 51.35 12.50 11.02
#